data_AF-A0A1G3ZGR7-F1
#
_entry.id   AF-A0A1G3ZGR7-F1
#
_cell.length_a   1.000
_cell.length_b   1.000
_cell.length_c   1.000
_cell.angle_alpha   90.00
_cell.angle_beta   90.00
_cell.angle_gamma   90.00
#
_symmetry.space_group_name_H-M   'P 1'
#
loop_
_entity.id
_entity.type
_entity.pdbx_description
1 polymer ?
#
loop_
_entity_poly.entity_id
_entity_poly.type
_entity_poly.pdbx_seq_one_letter_code
_entity_poly.pdbx_strand_id
1 'polypeptide(L)'
;MKSARKNPTEQEQKILDEISFVFLEEKHERKELQAFLKEHHYLGELQASGEQLHYFIVDAQGEKIGGFIFSKACKRLKWRDNWMDRRTTQRTTWDAC
;
A
#
# COMPACT_ATOMS: atom_id res chain seq x y z
N MET A 1 -13.89 21.90 10.86
CA MET A 1 -14.75 21.77 9.67
C MET A 1 -14.45 20.43 9.01
N LYS A 2 -15.44 19.53 8.84
CA LYS A 2 -15.24 18.29 8.09
C LYS A 2 -15.10 18.68 6.61
N SER A 3 -13.96 18.36 6.00
CA SER A 3 -13.77 18.54 4.56
C SER A 3 -14.89 17.78 3.86
N ALA A 4 -15.70 18.48 3.06
CA ALA A 4 -16.71 17.85 2.25
C ALA A 4 -15.99 16.89 1.30
N ARG A 5 -16.46 15.64 1.22
CA ARG A 5 -15.88 14.67 0.27
C ARG A 5 -16.07 15.25 -1.12
N LYS A 6 -14.97 15.68 -1.75
CA LYS A 6 -14.99 16.17 -3.12
C LYS A 6 -15.09 14.95 -4.02
N ASN A 7 -16.16 14.86 -4.80
CA ASN A 7 -16.24 13.85 -5.85
C ASN A 7 -15.20 14.16 -6.92
N PRO A 8 -14.65 13.14 -7.60
CA PRO A 8 -13.80 13.36 -8.76
C PRO A 8 -14.53 14.21 -9.81
N THR A 9 -13.81 15.11 -10.46
CA THR A 9 -14.26 15.76 -11.69
C THR A 9 -14.35 14.73 -12.82
N GLU A 10 -15.07 15.05 -13.91
CA GLU A 10 -15.14 14.16 -15.07
C GLU A 10 -13.76 13.81 -15.67
N GLN A 11 -12.82 14.76 -15.61
CA GLN A 11 -11.45 14.54 -16.07
C GLN A 11 -10.68 13.58 -15.15
N GLU A 12 -10.78 13.76 -13.84
CA GLU A 12 -10.18 12.84 -12.87
C GLU A 12 -10.79 11.43 -12.96
N GLN A 13 -12.11 11.34 -13.20
CA GLN A 13 -12.79 10.06 -13.35
C GLN A 13 -12.31 9.31 -14.60
N LYS A 14 -12.13 9.98 -15.74
CA LYS A 14 -11.60 9.35 -16.96
C LYS A 14 -10.22 8.72 -16.74
N ILE A 15 -9.35 9.38 -15.97
CA ILE A 15 -8.03 8.83 -15.62
C ILE A 15 -8.20 7.56 -14.78
N LEU A 16 -9.12 7.56 -13.82
CA LEU A 16 -9.37 6.39 -12.98
C LEU A 16 -9.96 5.22 -13.77
N ASP A 17 -10.77 5.50 -14.80
CA ASP A 17 -11.38 4.48 -15.65
C ASP A 17 -10.35 3.76 -16.54
N GLU A 18 -9.19 4.40 -16.79
CA GLU A 18 -8.08 3.82 -17.57
C GLU A 18 -7.11 2.99 -16.72
N ILE A 19 -7.28 2.96 -15.39
CA ILE A 19 -6.39 2.28 -14.48
C ILE A 19 -7.04 1.02 -13.92
N SER A 20 -6.32 -0.09 -13.93
CA SER A 20 -6.77 -1.34 -13.32
C SER A 20 -5.73 -1.95 -12.38
N PHE A 21 -6.22 -2.79 -11.48
CA PHE A 21 -5.39 -3.49 -10.49
C PHE A 21 -5.32 -4.97 -10.83
N VAL A 22 -4.11 -5.47 -11.05
CA VAL A 22 -3.84 -6.89 -11.30
C VAL A 22 -3.33 -7.52 -10.02
N PHE A 23 -4.10 -8.46 -9.45
CA PHE A 23 -3.72 -9.17 -8.23
C PHE A 23 -2.61 -10.18 -8.50
N LEU A 24 -1.61 -10.21 -7.62
CA LEU A 24 -0.41 -11.05 -7.77
C LEU A 24 -0.44 -12.22 -6.78
N GLU A 25 -0.86 -13.37 -7.28
CA GLU A 25 -0.96 -14.60 -6.50
C GLU A 25 0.40 -15.26 -6.35
N GLU A 26 1.18 -15.28 -7.43
CA GLU A 26 2.36 -16.10 -7.52
C GLU A 26 3.61 -15.42 -6.96
N LYS A 27 4.52 -16.24 -6.43
CA LYS A 27 5.76 -15.74 -5.82
C LYS A 27 6.63 -14.98 -6.83
N HIS A 28 6.62 -15.37 -8.10
CA HIS A 28 7.43 -14.74 -9.14
C HIS A 28 6.90 -13.35 -9.51
N GLU A 29 5.58 -13.18 -9.60
CA GLU A 29 4.93 -11.88 -9.83
C GLU A 29 5.24 -10.90 -8.69
N ARG A 30 5.22 -11.37 -7.45
CA ARG A 30 5.60 -10.54 -6.29
C ARG A 30 7.06 -10.10 -6.33
N LYS A 31 7.96 -10.94 -6.84
CA LYS A 31 9.37 -10.56 -7.03
C LYS A 31 9.53 -9.50 -8.12
N GLU A 32 8.76 -9.63 -9.20
CA GLU A 32 8.74 -8.65 -10.26
C GLU A 32 8.26 -7.29 -9.73
N LEU A 33 7.22 -7.28 -8.90
CA LEU A 33 6.76 -6.06 -8.24
C LEU A 33 7.83 -5.46 -7.32
N GLN A 34 8.57 -6.28 -6.55
CA GLN A 34 9.66 -5.76 -5.72
C GLN A 34 10.78 -5.16 -6.57
N ALA A 35 11.12 -5.76 -7.71
CA ALA A 35 12.09 -5.20 -8.65
C ALA A 35 11.61 -3.86 -9.24
N PHE A 36 10.33 -3.79 -9.63
CA PHE A 36 9.70 -2.56 -10.11
C PHE A 36 9.75 -1.45 -9.05
N LEU A 37 9.41 -1.76 -7.79
CA LEU A 37 9.48 -0.81 -6.69
C LEU A 37 10.92 -0.38 -6.39
N LYS A 38 11.89 -1.29 -6.51
CA LYS A 38 13.31 -0.96 -6.35
C LYS A 38 13.75 0.13 -7.32
N GLU A 39 13.26 0.08 -8.54
CA GLU A 39 13.61 1.03 -9.61
C GLU A 39 12.89 2.38 -9.45
N HIS A 40 11.60 2.35 -9.09
CA HIS A 40 10.73 3.52 -9.18
C HIS A 40 10.31 4.15 -7.83
N HIS A 41 10.45 3.42 -6.72
CA HIS A 41 10.05 3.92 -5.41
C HIS A 41 11.26 4.41 -4.61
N TYR A 42 11.13 5.57 -3.95
CA TYR A 42 12.24 6.19 -3.20
C TYR A 42 12.73 5.36 -2.00
N LEU A 43 11.89 4.47 -1.45
CA LEU A 43 12.29 3.50 -0.42
C LEU A 43 12.86 2.19 -0.99
N GLY A 44 12.84 2.03 -2.33
CA GLY A 44 13.20 0.80 -3.01
C GLY A 44 12.25 -0.35 -2.70
N GLU A 45 12.81 -1.54 -2.44
CA GLU A 45 12.05 -2.75 -2.11
C GLU A 45 11.32 -2.59 -0.75
N LEU A 46 10.04 -2.99 -0.72
CA LEU A 46 9.20 -2.87 0.47
C LEU A 46 8.99 -4.23 1.12
N GLN A 47 9.68 -4.45 2.24
CA GLN A 47 9.49 -5.63 3.09
C GLN A 47 8.45 -5.33 4.17
N ALA A 48 7.18 -5.44 3.81
CA ALA A 48 6.12 -5.34 4.81
C ALA A 48 6.08 -6.61 5.70
N SER A 49 5.40 -6.55 6.83
CA SER A 49 5.26 -7.68 7.76
C SER A 49 3.84 -8.24 7.76
N GLY A 50 3.71 -9.56 7.94
CA GLY A 50 2.42 -10.24 8.01
C GLY A 50 1.86 -10.65 6.64
N GLU A 51 0.59 -11.04 6.62
CA GLU A 51 -0.14 -11.37 5.40
C GLU A 51 -0.28 -10.14 4.49
N GLN A 52 -0.01 -10.33 3.20
CA GLN A 52 0.09 -9.27 2.22
C GLN A 52 -0.68 -9.60 0.95
N LEU A 53 -1.38 -8.60 0.42
CA LEU A 53 -1.94 -8.59 -0.92
C LEU A 53 -1.10 -7.66 -1.78
N HIS A 54 -0.71 -8.13 -2.96
CA HIS A 54 0.13 -7.40 -3.90
C HIS A 54 -0.66 -7.17 -5.18
N TYR A 55 -0.53 -5.97 -5.73
CA TYR A 55 -1.15 -5.59 -6.99
C TYR A 55 -0.17 -4.82 -7.86
N PHE A 56 -0.16 -5.11 -9.15
CA PHE A 56 0.31 -4.13 -10.14
C PHE A 56 -0.82 -3.17 -10.47
N ILE A 57 -0.46 -1.92 -10.69
CA ILE A 57 -1.32 -0.91 -11.28
C ILE A 57 -0.96 -0.87 -12.76
N VAL A 58 -1.93 -1.12 -13.62
CA VAL A 58 -1.73 -1.09 -15.07
C VAL A 58 -2.63 -0.06 -15.73
N ASP A 59 -2.14 0.56 -16.80
CA ASP A 59 -2.93 1.46 -17.63
C ASP A 59 -3.82 0.71 -18.64
N ALA A 60 -4.52 1.45 -19.49
CA ALA A 60 -5.42 0.91 -20.51
C ALA A 60 -4.68 0.09 -21.59
N GLN A 61 -3.37 0.25 -21.72
CA GLN A 61 -2.51 -0.47 -22.63
C GLN A 61 -1.90 -1.72 -21.99
N GLY A 62 -2.04 -1.88 -20.67
CA GLY A 62 -1.49 -2.98 -19.89
C GLY A 62 -0.08 -2.70 -19.36
N GLU A 63 0.43 -1.48 -19.50
CA GLU A 63 1.74 -1.11 -19.00
C GLU A 63 1.71 -0.92 -17.48
N LYS A 64 2.79 -1.36 -16.81
CA LYS A 64 2.92 -1.29 -15.35
C LYS A 64 3.31 0.13 -14.96
N ILE A 65 2.38 0.84 -14.35
CA ILE A 65 2.58 2.25 -13.93
C ILE A 65 2.78 2.40 -12.43
N GLY A 66 2.59 1.32 -11.66
CA GLY A 66 2.71 1.37 -10.21
C GLY A 66 2.47 0.03 -9.53
N GLY A 67 2.52 0.04 -8.20
CA GLY A 67 2.26 -1.14 -7.39
C GLY A 67 1.66 -0.81 -6.03
N PHE A 68 0.79 -1.68 -5.53
CA PHE A 68 0.23 -1.62 -4.18
C PHE A 68 0.59 -2.87 -3.38
N ILE A 69 1.02 -2.65 -2.14
CA ILE A 69 1.20 -3.71 -1.14
C ILE A 69 0.30 -3.38 0.05
N PHE A 70 -0.80 -4.13 0.17
CA PHE A 70 -1.66 -4.06 1.35
C PHE A 70 -1.20 -5.09 2.36
N SER A 71 -0.88 -4.66 3.57
CA SER A 71 -0.54 -5.55 4.68
C SER A 71 -1.61 -5.48 5.74
N LYS A 72 -1.98 -6.64 6.29
CA LYS A 72 -2.87 -6.68 7.45
C LYS A 72 -2.26 -5.85 8.59
N ALA A 73 -3.08 -5.02 9.22
CA ALA A 73 -2.66 -4.21 10.36
C ALA A 73 -2.09 -5.13 11.45
N CYS A 74 -0.77 -5.15 11.58
CA CYS A 74 -0.12 -5.94 12.60
C CYS A 74 -0.24 -5.17 13.93
N LYS A 75 -1.31 -5.44 14.71
CA LYS A 75 -1.48 -4.88 16.07
C LYS A 75 -0.25 -5.17 16.98
N ARG A 76 0.61 -6.14 16.60
CA ARG A 76 1.73 -6.67 17.39
C ARG A 76 3.08 -6.77 16.64
N LEU A 77 3.51 -5.74 15.92
CA LEU A 77 4.92 -5.70 15.51
C LEU A 77 5.78 -5.30 16.73
N LYS A 78 6.45 -6.28 17.35
CA LYS A 78 7.47 -6.02 18.39
C LYS A 78 8.51 -4.98 17.92
N TRP A 79 8.82 -4.99 16.63
CA TRP A 79 9.74 -4.05 15.99
C TRP A 79 9.21 -2.61 15.88
N ARG A 80 7.89 -2.41 15.78
CA ARG A 80 7.28 -1.06 15.84
C ARG A 80 7.51 -0.44 17.21
N ASP A 81 7.34 -1.23 18.27
CA ASP A 81 7.50 -0.75 19.65
C ASP A 81 8.97 -0.41 19.94
N ASN A 82 9.92 -1.16 19.37
CA ASN A 82 11.36 -0.86 19.45
C ASN A 82 11.77 0.37 18.64
N TRP A 83 11.16 0.60 17.46
CA TRP A 83 11.53 1.71 16.58
C TRP A 83 11.04 3.07 17.08
N MET A 84 9.94 3.10 17.86
CA MET A 84 9.34 4.36 18.36
C MET A 84 9.68 4.73 19.81
N ASP A 85 10.55 4.00 20.52
CA ASP A 85 10.85 4.19 21.97
C ASP A 85 9.60 4.53 22.80
N ARG A 86 8.49 3.85 22.52
CA ARG A 86 7.21 4.11 23.18
C ARG A 86 7.17 3.36 24.49
N ARG A 87 7.43 4.06 25.60
CA ARG A 87 7.11 3.59 26.95
C ARG A 87 5.63 3.20 27.00
N THR A 88 5.35 2.07 27.62
CA THR A 88 4.07 1.32 27.67
C THR A 88 2.81 2.11 28.01
N THR A 89 2.94 3.34 28.51
CA THR A 89 1.84 4.20 28.97
C THR A 89 0.92 4.75 27.87
N GLN A 90 1.29 4.65 26.58
CA GLN A 90 0.55 5.28 25.47
C GLN A 90 -0.30 4.29 24.63
N ARG A 91 -0.67 3.13 25.20
CA ARG A 91 -1.49 2.11 24.52
C ARG A 91 -3.00 2.36 24.60
N THR A 92 -3.50 2.97 25.67
CA THR A 92 -4.94 2.98 26.01
C THR A 92 -5.84 3.91 25.20
N THR A 93 -5.31 4.73 24.28
CA THR A 93 -6.12 5.67 23.49
C THR A 93 -6.46 5.19 22.07
N TRP A 94 -5.96 4.02 21.63
CA TRP A 94 -6.17 3.52 20.27
C TRP A 94 -6.97 2.21 20.19
N ASP A 95 -7.47 1.68 21.32
CA ASP A 95 -8.25 0.44 21.39
C ASP A 95 -9.73 0.59 20.97
N ALA A 96 -10.10 1.71 20.33
CA ALA A 96 -11.47 1.96 19.85
C ALA A 96 -11.72 1.62 18.37
N CYS A 97 -10.81 0.90 17.69
CA CYS A 97 -11.02 0.35 16.33
C CYS A 97 -10.48 -1.08 16.15
#